data_AF-A0A7S2WJ18-F1
#
_entry.id   AF-A0A7S2WJ18-F1
#
_cell.length_a   1.000
_cell.length_b   1.000
_cell.length_c   1.000
_cell.angle_alpha   90.00
_cell.angle_beta   90.00
_cell.angle_gamma   90.00
#
_symmetry.space_group_name_H-M   'P 1'
#
loop_
_entity.id
_entity.type
_entity.pdbx_description
1 polymer ?
#
loop_
_entity_poly.entity_id
_entity_poly.type
_entity_poly.pdbx_seq_one_letter_code
_entity_poly.pdbx_strand_id
1 'polypeptide(L)'
;DDDDVDDDNVWMGGEEEEDYKTSSLSSLSEVTKSTTIGEKKFIYYAKKLPRYLRKQPNGNLLRALTLGMELRELSPIQYNQYFGGLHGGNPNPPPTLLPPIIGKSTWVPQGGACTMAIPGARLLAKEIVHF
;
A
#
# COMPACT_ATOMS: atom_id res chain seq x y z
N ASP A 1 51.05 32.56 6.40
CA ASP A 1 50.39 31.56 7.27
C ASP A 1 48.90 31.58 6.96
N ASP A 2 48.42 31.38 5.73
CA ASP A 2 48.64 30.27 4.77
C ASP A 2 48.50 28.91 5.44
N ASP A 3 47.30 28.34 5.35
CA ASP A 3 47.06 26.90 5.28
C ASP A 3 45.67 26.68 4.64
N ASP A 4 45.68 26.67 3.31
CA ASP A 4 44.64 26.09 2.47
C ASP A 4 44.63 24.57 2.71
N VAL A 5 43.47 24.02 3.11
CA VAL A 5 43.23 22.58 3.11
C VAL A 5 42.13 22.28 2.11
N ASP A 6 42.57 21.95 0.89
CA ASP A 6 41.79 21.27 -0.13
C ASP A 6 41.52 19.82 0.32
N ASP A 7 40.25 19.46 0.46
CA ASP A 7 39.84 18.06 0.62
C ASP A 7 38.90 17.67 -0.53
N ASP A 8 39.55 17.39 -1.66
CA ASP A 8 38.96 16.83 -2.88
C ASP A 8 38.48 15.40 -2.64
N ASN A 9 37.23 15.24 -2.21
CA ASN A 9 36.60 13.93 -2.15
C ASN A 9 36.00 13.56 -3.51
N VAL A 10 36.88 13.17 -4.43
CA VAL A 10 36.55 12.61 -5.76
C VAL A 10 35.99 11.20 -5.58
N TRP A 11 34.67 11.08 -5.54
CA TRP A 11 33.99 9.77 -5.61
C TRP A 11 33.91 9.29 -7.07
N MET A 12 34.99 8.66 -7.53
CA MET A 12 35.01 7.85 -8.76
C MET A 12 34.68 6.41 -8.38
N GLY A 13 33.48 5.92 -8.73
CA GLY A 13 33.08 4.57 -8.36
C GLY A 13 31.89 4.04 -9.15
N GLY A 14 32.19 3.42 -10.30
CA GLY A 14 31.51 2.22 -10.78
C GLY A 14 30.17 2.40 -11.49
N GLU A 15 30.24 2.70 -12.79
CA GLU A 15 29.22 2.25 -13.74
C GLU A 15 29.32 0.72 -13.86
N GLU A 16 28.49 -0.02 -13.14
CA GLU A 16 28.23 -1.43 -13.42
C GLU A 16 26.83 -1.58 -14.01
N GLU A 17 26.79 -1.57 -15.35
CA GLU A 17 25.70 -2.12 -16.15
C GLU A 17 25.60 -3.63 -15.88
N GLU A 18 24.66 -4.04 -15.03
CA GLU A 18 24.20 -5.43 -14.99
C GLU A 18 22.88 -5.59 -15.74
N ASP A 19 23.03 -6.02 -16.98
CA ASP A 19 21.99 -6.40 -17.92
C ASP A 19 21.45 -7.80 -17.58
N TYR A 20 20.64 -7.91 -16.51
CA TYR A 20 19.97 -9.17 -16.18
C TYR A 20 18.70 -9.34 -17.02
N LYS A 21 18.87 -10.15 -18.07
CA LYS A 21 17.82 -10.90 -18.76
C LYS A 21 16.70 -11.30 -17.80
N THR A 22 15.60 -10.56 -17.88
CA THR A 22 14.39 -10.77 -17.08
C THR A 22 13.61 -11.93 -17.71
N SER A 23 14.03 -13.15 -17.41
CA SER A 23 13.30 -14.36 -17.76
C SER A 23 12.04 -14.48 -16.90
N SER A 24 10.90 -14.19 -17.52
CA SER A 24 9.58 -14.77 -17.23
C SER A 24 9.11 -14.75 -15.76
N LEU A 25 8.51 -13.63 -15.35
CA LEU A 25 7.55 -13.54 -14.24
C LEU A 25 6.09 -13.50 -14.76
N SER A 26 5.86 -14.02 -15.96
CA SER A 26 4.57 -13.98 -16.68
C SER A 26 3.52 -14.98 -16.15
N SER A 27 3.80 -15.71 -15.07
CA SER A 27 3.00 -16.89 -14.67
C SER A 27 2.29 -16.75 -13.32
N LEU A 28 1.84 -15.54 -12.97
CA LEU A 28 0.97 -15.30 -11.81
C LEU A 28 -0.35 -14.60 -12.18
N SER A 29 -0.59 -14.32 -13.47
CA SER A 29 -1.79 -13.62 -13.95
C SER A 29 -2.92 -14.52 -14.47
N GLU A 30 -2.83 -15.85 -14.34
CA GLU A 30 -3.79 -16.78 -14.98
C GLU A 30 -4.65 -17.61 -14.03
N VAL A 31 -4.71 -17.27 -12.74
CA VAL A 31 -5.70 -17.90 -11.84
C VAL A 31 -6.85 -16.90 -11.62
N THR A 32 -8.05 -17.35 -11.99
CA THR A 32 -9.40 -16.76 -11.84
C THR A 32 -9.90 -15.76 -12.90
N LYS A 33 -10.17 -16.24 -14.12
CA LYS A 33 -11.24 -15.67 -14.98
C LYS A 33 -12.52 -16.49 -14.83
N SER A 34 -13.34 -16.16 -13.84
CA SER A 34 -14.78 -16.46 -13.89
C SER A 34 -15.55 -15.39 -13.11
N THR A 35 -15.50 -14.15 -13.59
CA THR A 35 -16.26 -13.04 -13.02
C THR A 35 -17.72 -13.13 -13.48
N THR A 36 -18.54 -13.81 -12.69
CA THR A 36 -20.01 -13.68 -12.73
C THR A 36 -20.44 -12.32 -12.16
N ILE A 37 -21.62 -11.85 -12.57
CA ILE A 37 -22.26 -10.59 -12.18
C ILE A 37 -22.17 -10.37 -10.65
N GLY A 38 -21.46 -9.31 -10.23
CA GLY A 38 -21.42 -8.83 -8.84
C GLY A 38 -20.09 -8.94 -8.09
N GLU A 39 -18.95 -9.13 -8.77
CA GLU A 39 -17.64 -9.27 -8.12
C GLU A 39 -17.25 -8.01 -7.32
N LYS A 40 -17.20 -8.17 -6.00
CA LYS A 40 -16.71 -7.15 -5.06
C LYS A 40 -15.19 -7.07 -5.17
N LYS A 41 -14.66 -5.87 -5.38
CA LYS A 41 -13.22 -5.62 -5.42
C LYS A 41 -12.75 -5.01 -4.12
N PHE A 42 -11.68 -5.57 -3.56
CA PHE A 42 -10.99 -4.99 -2.41
C PHE A 42 -9.67 -4.37 -2.88
N ILE A 43 -9.60 -3.04 -2.84
CA ILE A 43 -8.41 -2.29 -3.30
C ILE A 43 -7.71 -1.71 -2.08
N TYR A 44 -6.43 -2.01 -1.95
CA TYR A 44 -5.57 -1.51 -0.88
C TYR A 44 -4.51 -0.57 -1.45
N TYR A 45 -4.48 0.67 -0.97
CA TYR A 45 -3.47 1.65 -1.36
C TYR A 45 -2.30 1.61 -0.38
N ALA A 46 -1.08 1.50 -0.91
CA ALA A 46 0.14 1.44 -0.11
C ALA A 46 1.25 2.27 -0.73
N LYS A 47 2.30 2.58 0.04
CA LYS A 47 3.59 2.98 -0.52
C LYS A 47 4.19 1.81 -1.32
N LYS A 48 5.18 2.08 -2.17
CA LYS A 48 5.94 1.03 -2.87
C LYS A 48 6.46 -0.01 -1.90
N LEU A 49 6.17 -1.28 -2.17
CA LEU A 49 6.69 -2.38 -1.37
C LEU A 49 8.18 -2.61 -1.64
N PRO A 50 8.94 -2.98 -0.60
CA PRO A 50 10.30 -3.47 -0.77
C PRO A 50 10.39 -4.60 -1.81
N ARG A 51 11.48 -4.63 -2.58
CA ARG A 51 11.66 -5.57 -3.70
C ARG A 51 11.53 -7.04 -3.27
N TYR A 52 12.02 -7.38 -2.07
CA TYR A 52 11.90 -8.74 -1.53
C TYR A 52 10.44 -9.14 -1.27
N LEU A 53 9.63 -8.23 -0.71
CA LEU A 53 8.24 -8.51 -0.35
C LEU A 53 7.34 -8.64 -1.58
N ARG A 54 7.68 -7.95 -2.67
CA ARG A 54 7.02 -8.12 -3.98
C ARG A 54 7.34 -9.47 -4.61
N LYS A 55 8.60 -9.92 -4.52
CA LYS A 55 9.03 -11.21 -5.08
C LYS A 55 8.50 -12.39 -4.30
N GLN A 56 8.43 -12.27 -2.98
CA GLN A 56 8.01 -13.33 -2.07
C GLN A 56 7.02 -12.75 -1.04
N PRO A 57 5.75 -12.53 -1.44
CA PRO A 57 4.72 -12.13 -0.50
C PRO A 57 4.53 -13.23 0.55
N ASN A 58 4.36 -12.84 1.81
CA ASN A 58 4.17 -13.77 2.92
C ASN A 58 3.12 -13.22 3.91
N GLY A 59 2.74 -14.06 4.87
CA GLY A 59 1.80 -13.72 5.95
C GLY A 59 0.49 -13.12 5.43
N ASN A 60 0.11 -11.97 5.98
CA ASN A 60 -1.14 -11.29 5.65
C ASN A 60 -1.19 -10.78 4.22
N LEU A 61 -0.05 -10.33 3.65
CA LEU A 61 -0.02 -9.85 2.27
C LEU A 61 -0.32 -10.99 1.30
N LEU A 62 0.34 -12.14 1.46
CA LEU A 62 0.08 -13.33 0.64
C LEU A 62 -1.40 -13.74 0.74
N ARG A 63 -1.92 -13.86 1.97
CA ARG A 63 -3.32 -14.24 2.18
C ARG A 63 -4.29 -13.27 1.51
N ALA A 64 -4.06 -11.97 1.63
CA ALA A 64 -4.92 -10.96 1.02
C ALA A 64 -4.86 -11.01 -0.51
N LEU A 65 -3.68 -11.17 -1.10
CA LEU A 65 -3.51 -11.33 -2.55
C LEU A 65 -4.21 -12.60 -3.06
N THR A 66 -4.09 -13.73 -2.35
CA THR A 66 -4.79 -14.98 -2.69
C THR A 66 -6.31 -14.84 -2.62
N LEU A 67 -6.83 -13.95 -1.77
CA LEU A 67 -8.26 -13.63 -1.68
C LEU A 67 -8.72 -12.60 -2.73
N GLY A 68 -7.84 -12.19 -3.67
CA GLY A 68 -8.18 -11.26 -4.73
C GLY A 68 -8.07 -9.78 -4.35
N MET A 69 -7.32 -9.44 -3.30
CA MET A 69 -6.98 -8.04 -3.02
C MET A 69 -6.16 -7.44 -4.17
N GLU A 70 -6.58 -6.28 -4.66
CA GLU A 70 -5.80 -5.46 -5.59
C GLU A 70 -4.92 -4.49 -4.79
N LEU A 71 -3.60 -4.67 -4.83
CA LEU A 71 -2.66 -3.74 -4.21
C LEU A 71 -2.30 -2.62 -5.20
N ARG A 72 -2.57 -1.37 -4.84
CA ARG A 72 -2.17 -0.17 -5.60
C ARG A 72 -1.03 0.54 -4.90
N GLU A 73 0.16 0.42 -5.47
CA GLU A 73 1.35 1.13 -4.98
C GLU A 73 1.35 2.57 -5.46
N LEU A 74 1.63 3.49 -4.54
CA LEU A 74 1.76 4.92 -4.80
C LEU A 74 3.20 5.36 -4.57
N SER A 75 3.62 6.42 -5.26
CA SER A 75 4.86 7.10 -4.91
C SER A 75 4.78 7.69 -3.49
N PRO A 76 5.91 7.88 -2.80
CA PRO A 76 5.90 8.52 -1.47
C PRO A 76 5.18 9.89 -1.46
N ILE A 77 5.33 10.67 -2.54
CA ILE A 77 4.70 11.97 -2.71
C ILE A 77 3.17 11.83 -2.82
N GLN A 78 2.69 10.94 -3.70
CA GLN A 78 1.25 10.69 -3.86
C GLN A 78 0.62 10.14 -2.58
N TYR A 79 1.29 9.20 -1.92
CA TYR A 79 0.82 8.64 -0.67
C TYR A 79 0.69 9.73 0.40
N ASN A 80 1.70 10.61 0.52
CA ASN A 80 1.64 11.73 1.47
C ASN A 80 0.56 12.75 1.10
N GLN A 81 0.32 13.00 -0.19
CA GLN A 81 -0.73 13.89 -0.67
C GLN A 81 -2.14 13.36 -0.34
N TYR A 82 -2.37 12.05 -0.53
CA TYR A 82 -3.69 11.47 -0.29
C TYR A 82 -3.94 11.14 1.17
N PHE A 83 -2.97 10.56 1.86
CA PHE A 83 -3.16 9.95 3.18
C PHE A 83 -2.29 10.56 4.28
N GLY A 84 -1.46 11.54 3.95
CA GLY A 84 -0.60 12.28 4.88
C GLY A 84 -0.95 13.76 4.95
N GLY A 85 -0.03 14.55 5.51
CA GLY A 85 -0.16 16.01 5.61
C GLY A 85 -1.48 16.45 6.25
N LEU A 86 -2.16 17.41 5.61
CA LEU A 86 -3.44 17.99 6.05
C LEU A 86 -4.61 16.99 6.08
N HIS A 87 -4.47 15.84 5.42
CA HIS A 87 -5.50 14.80 5.36
C HIS A 87 -5.13 13.54 6.16
N GLY A 88 -3.97 13.54 6.82
CA GLY A 88 -3.50 12.42 7.62
C GLY A 88 -4.46 12.07 8.75
N GLY A 89 -4.85 10.80 8.84
CA GLY A 89 -5.77 10.32 9.88
C GLY A 89 -7.23 10.74 9.70
N ASN A 90 -7.59 11.40 8.59
CA ASN A 90 -8.98 11.73 8.30
C ASN A 90 -9.77 10.43 8.02
N PRO A 91 -10.92 10.20 8.67
CA PRO A 91 -11.74 9.01 8.42
C PRO A 91 -12.45 9.06 7.05
N ASN A 92 -12.54 10.22 6.41
CA ASN A 92 -13.16 10.41 5.11
C ASN A 92 -12.20 10.07 3.96
N PRO A 93 -12.71 9.71 2.77
CA PRO A 93 -11.86 9.51 1.60
C PRO A 93 -11.09 10.80 1.24
N PRO A 94 -9.84 10.70 0.77
CA PRO A 94 -9.10 11.85 0.29
C PRO A 94 -9.85 12.53 -0.86
N PRO A 95 -10.00 13.86 -0.86
CA PRO A 95 -10.84 14.57 -1.85
C PRO A 95 -10.34 14.42 -3.29
N THR A 96 -9.03 14.20 -3.46
CA THR A 96 -8.38 14.05 -4.76
C THR A 96 -8.28 12.59 -5.23
N LEU A 97 -8.68 11.62 -4.41
CA LEU A 97 -8.66 10.21 -4.76
C LEU A 97 -10.04 9.80 -5.27
N LEU A 98 -10.14 9.60 -6.59
CA LEU A 98 -11.39 9.14 -7.19
C LEU A 98 -11.68 7.68 -6.79
N PRO A 99 -12.93 7.34 -6.41
CA PRO A 99 -13.30 5.98 -6.13
C PRO A 99 -13.18 5.11 -7.40
N PRO A 100 -12.82 3.83 -7.29
CA PRO A 100 -12.74 2.93 -8.44
C PRO A 100 -14.04 2.84 -9.24
N ILE A 101 -15.18 2.88 -8.55
CA ILE A 101 -16.52 2.96 -9.13
C ILE A 101 -17.32 4.03 -8.38
N ILE A 102 -17.63 5.13 -9.06
CA ILE A 102 -18.37 6.27 -8.49
C ILE A 102 -19.74 5.80 -8.00
N GLY A 103 -20.10 6.19 -6.77
CA GLY A 103 -21.38 5.86 -6.13
C GLY A 103 -21.54 4.40 -5.69
N LYS A 104 -20.58 3.52 -5.98
CA LYS A 104 -20.60 2.09 -5.59
C LYS A 104 -19.39 1.64 -4.78
N SER A 105 -18.47 2.55 -4.51
CA SER A 105 -17.27 2.27 -3.71
C SER A 105 -17.47 2.74 -2.28
N THR A 106 -17.01 1.93 -1.32
CA THR A 106 -16.98 2.29 0.09
C THR A 106 -15.53 2.51 0.52
N TRP A 107 -15.28 3.64 1.17
CA TRP A 107 -13.97 3.95 1.75
C TRP A 107 -13.85 3.33 3.14
N VAL A 108 -12.71 2.71 3.41
CA VAL A 108 -12.36 2.17 4.73
C VAL A 108 -11.04 2.83 5.16
N PRO A 109 -11.01 3.65 6.22
CA PRO A 109 -9.79 4.31 6.66
C PRO A 109 -8.81 3.32 7.30
N GLN A 110 -7.57 3.77 7.51
CA GLN A 110 -6.52 2.97 8.13
C GLN A 110 -6.98 2.40 9.48
N GLY A 111 -6.76 1.10 9.68
CA GLY A 111 -7.17 0.40 10.90
C GLY A 111 -8.68 0.31 11.12
N GLY A 112 -9.50 0.71 10.14
CA GLY A 112 -10.95 0.78 10.31
C GLY A 112 -11.41 1.87 11.29
N ALA A 113 -10.56 2.88 11.56
CA ALA A 113 -10.83 3.99 12.47
C ALA A 113 -11.93 4.92 11.91
N CYS A 114 -13.18 4.45 11.94
CA CYS A 114 -14.35 5.17 11.46
C CYS A 114 -15.48 5.12 12.49
N THR A 115 -16.41 6.07 12.40
CA THR A 115 -17.55 6.15 13.32
C THR A 115 -18.44 4.90 13.28
N MET A 116 -18.50 4.21 12.14
CA MET A 116 -19.22 2.93 12.01
C MET A 116 -18.63 1.82 12.88
N ALA A 117 -17.37 1.91 13.31
CA ALA A 117 -16.74 0.92 14.17
C ALA A 117 -17.08 1.09 15.67
N ILE A 118 -17.62 2.26 16.08
CA ILE A 118 -17.90 2.59 17.49
C ILE A 118 -18.84 1.57 18.16
N PRO A 119 -19.97 1.14 17.54
CA PRO A 119 -20.85 0.15 18.15
C PRO A 119 -20.14 -1.18 18.43
N GLY A 120 -19.28 -1.63 17.51
CA GLY A 120 -18.49 -2.86 17.68
C GLY A 120 -17.48 -2.75 18.82
N ALA A 121 -16.77 -1.63 18.92
CA ALA A 121 -15.85 -1.38 20.03
C ALA A 121 -16.56 -1.34 21.40
N ARG A 122 -17.77 -0.76 21.46
CA ARG A 122 -18.59 -0.76 22.68
C ARG A 122 -19.07 -2.15 23.06
N LEU A 123 -19.43 -2.98 22.08
CA LEU A 123 -19.82 -4.38 22.33
C LEU A 123 -18.64 -5.15 22.93
N LEU A 124 -17.47 -5.06 22.32
CA LEU A 124 -16.24 -5.67 22.84
C LEU A 124 -15.92 -5.21 24.27
N ALA A 125 -16.06 -3.91 24.57
CA ALA A 125 -15.84 -3.40 25.93
C ALA A 125 -16.82 -3.99 26.95
N LYS A 126 -18.10 -4.18 26.57
CA LYS A 126 -19.08 -4.85 27.44
C LYS A 126 -18.71 -6.30 27.67
N GLU A 127 -18.27 -7.02 26.64
CA GLU A 127 -17.83 -8.41 26.76
C GLU A 127 -16.69 -8.52 27.77
N ILE A 128 -15.64 -7.69 27.65
CA ILE A 128 -14.48 -7.71 28.56
C ILE A 128 -14.88 -7.48 30.03
N VAL A 129 -15.81 -6.57 30.32
CA VAL A 129 -16.24 -6.26 31.70
C VAL A 129 -17.09 -7.37 32.32
N HIS A 130 -17.76 -8.18 31.51
CA HIS A 130 -18.63 -9.27 31.99
C HIS A 130 -17.93 -10.65 32.00
N PHE A 131 -16.65 -10.71 31.63
CA PHE A 131 -15.77 -11.88 31.82
C PHE A 131 -15.07 -11.82 33.18
#